data_AF-A0A9K3NAB6-F1
#
_entry.id   AF-A0A9K3NAB6-F1
#
_cell.length_a   1.000
_cell.length_b   1.000
_cell.length_c   1.000
_cell.angle_alpha   90.00
_cell.angle_beta   90.00
_cell.angle_gamma   90.00
#
_symmetry.space_group_name_H-M   'P 1'
#
loop_
_entity.id
_entity.type
_entity.pdbx_description
1 polymer ?
#
loop_
_entity_poly.entity_id
_entity_poly.type
_entity_poly.pdbx_seq_one_letter_code
_entity_poly.pdbx_strand_id
1 'polypeptide(L)'
;MASSFLLNVIGLIIFISLTPLISSSTFSSLPFALKLGSSLSVEDKDDFLISPNSHYTAGFYSVGKNAYCFSIWLTKPLSDRTQTIVWMANRDSPVNGKFSKLLVENWQPGLEGCVSTGSNMDHKH
;
A
#
# COMPACT_ATOMS: atom_id res chain seq x y z
N MET A 1 52.55 24.29 9.95
CA MET A 1 51.13 24.73 9.98
C MET A 1 50.41 24.59 8.63
N ALA A 2 51.06 24.83 7.48
CA ALA A 2 50.40 24.67 6.16
C ALA A 2 50.14 23.21 5.74
N SER A 3 51.05 22.28 6.07
CA SER A 3 50.94 20.86 5.67
C SER A 3 49.74 20.14 6.31
N SER A 4 49.45 20.42 7.58
CA SER A 4 48.26 19.89 8.27
C SER A 4 46.96 20.43 7.67
N PHE A 5 46.97 21.63 7.09
CA PHE A 5 45.80 22.22 6.45
C PHE A 5 45.45 21.48 5.15
N LEU A 6 46.46 21.17 4.33
CA LEU A 6 46.28 20.44 3.07
C LEU A 6 45.76 19.02 3.28
N LEU A 7 46.25 18.32 4.31
CA LEU A 7 45.78 16.97 4.66
C LEU A 7 44.30 16.94 5.07
N ASN A 8 43.84 17.96 5.83
CA ASN A 8 42.44 18.08 6.21
C ASN A 8 41.53 18.36 5.00
N VAL A 9 41.99 19.19 4.06
CA VAL A 9 41.24 19.49 2.82
C VAL A 9 41.09 18.25 1.95
N ILE A 10 42.17 17.46 1.80
CA ILE A 10 42.13 16.21 1.01
C ILE A 10 41.19 15.20 1.67
N GLY A 11 41.24 15.05 3.00
CA GLY A 11 40.34 14.17 3.75
C GLY A 11 38.86 14.54 3.58
N LEU A 12 38.55 15.84 3.57
CA LEU A 12 37.19 16.34 3.36
C LEU A 12 36.66 16.01 1.95
N ILE A 13 37.49 16.16 0.92
CA ILE A 13 37.11 15.86 -0.47
C ILE A 13 36.82 14.36 -0.64
N ILE A 14 37.65 13.50 -0.04
CA ILE A 14 37.43 12.05 -0.08
C ILE A 14 36.11 11.69 0.63
N PHE A 15 35.84 12.28 1.79
CA PHE A 15 34.60 12.06 2.54
C PHE A 15 33.35 12.45 1.73
N ILE A 16 33.38 13.60 1.03
CA ILE A 16 32.27 14.06 0.17
C ILE A 16 32.12 13.16 -1.08
N SER A 17 33.22 12.66 -1.64
CA SER A 17 33.16 11.76 -2.81
C SER A 17 32.67 10.34 -2.46
N LEU A 18 32.83 9.93 -1.20
CA LEU A 18 32.45 8.59 -0.72
C LEU A 18 31.03 8.55 -0.15
N THR A 19 30.40 9.70 0.10
CA THR A 19 28.97 9.73 0.38
C THR A 19 28.22 9.44 -0.92
N PRO A 20 27.47 8.34 -1.03
CA PRO A 20 26.57 8.17 -2.16
C PRO A 20 25.66 9.38 -2.17
N LEU A 21 25.72 10.17 -3.25
CA LEU A 21 24.79 11.26 -3.53
C LEU A 21 23.41 10.72 -3.23
N ILE A 22 22.79 11.23 -2.14
CA ILE A 22 21.50 10.78 -1.64
C ILE A 22 20.59 10.79 -2.86
N SER A 23 20.29 9.58 -3.36
CA SER A 23 19.46 9.45 -4.54
C SER A 23 18.18 10.16 -4.17
N SER A 24 17.87 11.22 -4.92
CA SER A 24 16.62 11.95 -4.78
C SER A 24 15.53 10.90 -4.80
N SER A 25 15.00 10.57 -3.63
CA SER A 25 13.87 9.67 -3.54
C SER A 25 12.77 10.47 -4.19
N THR A 26 12.44 10.15 -5.44
CA THR A 26 11.22 10.64 -6.06
C THR A 26 10.13 10.19 -5.13
N PHE A 27 9.59 11.11 -4.32
CA PHE A 27 8.37 10.89 -3.56
C PHE A 27 7.29 10.63 -4.61
N SER A 28 7.12 9.37 -5.02
CA SER A 28 5.92 8.97 -5.73
C SER A 28 4.79 9.27 -4.75
N SER A 29 3.88 10.15 -5.14
CA SER A 29 2.66 10.36 -4.37
C SER A 29 1.95 9.02 -4.29
N LEU A 30 1.86 8.42 -3.10
CA LEU A 30 1.09 7.19 -2.93
C LEU A 30 -0.36 7.43 -3.37
N PRO A 31 -1.01 6.42 -3.97
CA PRO A 31 -2.35 6.58 -4.49
C PRO A 31 -3.31 6.86 -3.32
N PHE A 32 -4.05 7.97 -3.40
CA PHE A 32 -5.09 8.31 -2.42
C PHE A 32 -6.50 8.02 -2.93
N ALA A 33 -6.65 7.76 -4.23
CA ALA A 33 -7.90 7.50 -4.90
C ALA A 33 -7.71 6.50 -6.05
N LEU A 34 -8.74 5.68 -6.29
CA LEU A 34 -8.81 4.78 -7.44
C LEU A 34 -9.52 5.47 -8.60
N LYS A 35 -9.00 5.25 -9.80
CA LYS A 35 -9.66 5.67 -11.04
C LYS A 35 -10.68 4.62 -11.46
N LEU A 36 -11.68 5.05 -12.21
CA LEU A 36 -12.62 4.13 -12.87
C LEU A 36 -11.85 3.10 -13.71
N GLY A 37 -12.25 1.83 -13.60
CA GLY A 37 -11.61 0.69 -14.25
C GLY A 37 -10.33 0.19 -13.58
N SER A 38 -9.84 0.87 -12.55
CA SER A 38 -8.71 0.38 -11.74
C SER A 38 -9.19 -0.59 -10.68
N SER A 39 -8.27 -1.43 -10.20
CA SER A 39 -8.55 -2.40 -9.14
C SER A 39 -7.45 -2.45 -8.10
N LEU A 40 -7.82 -2.86 -6.89
CA LEU A 40 -6.88 -3.32 -5.86
C LEU A 40 -6.89 -4.84 -5.81
N SER A 41 -5.74 -5.51 -5.77
CA SER A 41 -5.62 -6.97 -5.65
C SER A 41 -5.17 -7.40 -4.25
N VAL A 42 -5.63 -8.55 -3.77
CA VAL A 42 -5.12 -9.15 -2.53
C VAL A 42 -3.68 -9.64 -2.66
N GLU A 43 -3.27 -10.02 -3.87
CA GLU A 43 -1.95 -10.63 -4.14
C GLU A 43 -0.82 -9.59 -4.12
N ASP A 44 -1.15 -8.33 -4.41
CA ASP A 44 -0.21 -7.23 -4.39
C ASP A 44 -0.26 -6.52 -3.03
N LYS A 45 0.82 -6.69 -2.24
CA LYS A 45 0.92 -6.17 -0.87
C LYS A 45 1.10 -4.65 -0.83
N ASP A 46 1.54 -4.07 -1.93
CA ASP A 46 1.74 -2.63 -2.06
C ASP A 46 0.52 -1.93 -2.67
N ASP A 47 -0.54 -2.70 -2.94
CA ASP A 47 -1.78 -2.23 -3.55
C ASP A 47 -2.78 -1.76 -2.48
N PHE A 48 -2.50 -0.57 -1.95
CA PHE A 48 -3.30 0.09 -0.95
C PHE A 48 -3.37 1.60 -1.20
N LEU A 49 -4.39 2.24 -0.63
CA LEU A 49 -4.58 3.67 -0.66
C LEU A 49 -4.05 4.30 0.62
N ILE A 50 -3.43 5.47 0.52
CA ILE A 50 -3.10 6.32 1.67
C ILE A 50 -3.86 7.63 1.57
N SER A 51 -4.56 7.99 2.64
CA SER A 51 -5.22 9.30 2.75
C SER A 51 -4.22 10.45 2.55
N PRO A 52 -4.60 11.61 2.00
CA PRO A 52 -3.65 12.71 1.73
C PRO A 52 -2.86 13.21 2.95
N ASN A 53 -3.37 13.04 4.17
CA ASN A 53 -2.71 13.39 5.42
C ASN A 53 -1.90 12.23 6.05
N SER A 54 -1.85 11.08 5.38
CA SER A 54 -1.14 9.87 5.83
C SER A 54 -1.57 9.36 7.21
N HIS A 55 -2.82 9.62 7.62
CA HIS A 55 -3.37 9.11 8.89
C HIS A 55 -4.07 7.77 8.71
N TYR A 56 -4.64 7.54 7.53
CA TYR A 56 -5.38 6.33 7.20
C TYR A 56 -4.80 5.63 5.98
N THR A 57 -4.80 4.31 6.04
CA THR A 57 -4.50 3.41 4.92
C THR A 57 -5.73 2.55 4.65
N ALA A 58 -6.02 2.27 3.38
CA ALA A 58 -7.12 1.40 2.98
C ALA A 58 -6.66 0.35 1.96
N GLY A 59 -7.08 -0.89 2.13
CA GLY A 59 -6.63 -2.02 1.30
C GLY A 59 -7.14 -3.35 1.81
N PHE A 60 -6.65 -4.46 1.24
CA PHE A 60 -6.97 -5.80 1.74
C PHE A 60 -6.16 -6.13 3.01
N TYR A 61 -6.86 -6.33 4.11
CA TYR A 61 -6.27 -6.71 5.40
C TYR A 61 -6.51 -8.19 5.67
N SER A 62 -5.48 -8.91 6.12
CA SER A 62 -5.60 -10.33 6.47
C SER A 62 -6.35 -10.49 7.78
N VAL A 63 -7.44 -11.27 7.76
CA VAL A 63 -8.26 -11.58 8.94
C VAL A 63 -8.16 -13.06 9.34
N GLY A 64 -7.32 -13.82 8.66
CA GLY A 64 -7.12 -15.25 8.92
C GLY A 64 -6.31 -15.92 7.81
N LYS A 65 -6.29 -17.25 7.85
CA LYS A 65 -5.57 -18.05 6.85
C LYS A 65 -6.31 -17.98 5.50
N ASN A 66 -5.68 -17.36 4.50
CA ASN A 66 -6.26 -17.18 3.16
C ASN A 66 -7.61 -16.44 3.20
N ALA A 67 -7.80 -15.54 4.16
CA ALA A 67 -9.03 -14.77 4.38
C ALA A 67 -8.69 -13.29 4.55
N TYR A 68 -9.33 -12.43 3.75
CA TYR A 68 -9.03 -11.01 3.65
C TYR A 68 -10.30 -10.17 3.59
N CYS A 69 -10.27 -8.99 4.19
CA CYS A 69 -11.33 -7.99 4.06
C CYS A 69 -10.76 -6.65 3.62
N PHE A 70 -11.46 -5.96 2.72
CA PHE A 70 -11.13 -4.58 2.43
C PHE A 70 -11.41 -3.72 3.68
N SER A 71 -10.39 -3.03 4.16
CA SER A 71 -10.40 -2.37 5.47
C SER A 71 -9.76 -1.00 5.41
N ILE A 72 -10.06 -0.17 6.40
CA ILE A 72 -9.39 1.10 6.67
C ILE A 72 -8.74 1.01 8.04
N TRP A 73 -7.47 1.36 8.15
CA TRP A 73 -6.72 1.34 9.39
C TRP A 73 -5.87 2.59 9.58
N LEU A 74 -5.48 2.87 10.83
CA LEU A 74 -4.50 3.92 11.12
C LEU A 74 -3.16 3.56 10.48
N THR A 75 -2.57 4.47 9.72
CA THR A 75 -1.27 4.24 9.07
C THR A 75 -0.16 3.99 10.09
N LYS A 76 -0.20 4.72 11.22
CA LYS A 76 0.75 4.55 12.32
C LYS A 76 0.36 3.33 13.18
N PRO A 77 1.24 2.33 13.31
CA PRO A 77 0.98 1.17 14.15
C PRO A 77 1.08 1.47 15.63
N LEU A 78 0.47 0.61 16.43
CA LEU A 78 0.66 0.55 17.87
C LEU A 78 2.08 0.09 18.22
N SER A 79 2.45 0.19 19.50
CA SER A 79 3.79 -0.17 19.97
C SER A 79 4.17 -1.63 19.72
N ASP A 80 3.18 -2.53 19.61
CA ASP A 80 3.35 -3.95 19.28
C ASP A 80 3.35 -4.24 17.77
N ARG A 81 3.39 -3.20 16.92
CA ARG A 81 3.32 -3.25 15.46
C ARG A 81 1.97 -3.68 14.89
N THR A 82 0.93 -3.80 15.71
CA THR A 82 -0.43 -4.05 15.23
C THR A 82 -1.04 -2.77 14.66
N GLN A 83 -1.95 -2.94 13.69
CA GLN A 83 -2.68 -1.82 13.11
C GLN A 83 -4.08 -1.71 13.71
N THR A 84 -4.50 -0.47 13.98
CA THR A 84 -5.84 -0.20 14.48
C THR A 84 -6.81 -0.10 13.30
N ILE A 85 -7.66 -1.11 13.13
CA ILE A 85 -8.72 -1.11 12.12
C ILE A 85 -9.84 -0.18 12.59
N VAL A 86 -10.20 0.82 11.77
CA VAL A 86 -11.29 1.77 12.06
C VAL A 86 -12.57 1.43 11.30
N TRP A 87 -12.46 0.71 10.18
CA TRP A 87 -13.60 0.24 9.40
C TRP A 87 -13.23 -0.99 8.55
N MET A 88 -14.21 -1.84 8.26
CA MET A 88 -14.02 -3.06 7.45
C MET A 88 -15.29 -3.37 6.66
N ALA A 89 -15.13 -3.60 5.35
CA ALA A 89 -16.18 -4.08 4.46
C ALA A 89 -16.40 -5.58 4.64
N ASN A 90 -17.63 -6.06 4.42
CA ASN A 90 -17.97 -7.49 4.32
C ASN A 90 -17.39 -8.34 5.46
N ARG A 91 -17.43 -7.84 6.70
CA ARG A 91 -16.78 -8.48 7.87
C ARG A 91 -17.16 -9.95 8.04
N ASP A 92 -18.41 -10.30 7.73
CA ASP A 92 -18.94 -11.65 7.88
C ASP A 92 -18.65 -12.56 6.68
N SER A 93 -18.08 -12.03 5.60
CA SER A 93 -17.82 -12.74 4.35
C SER A 93 -16.48 -12.32 3.72
N PRO A 94 -15.33 -12.70 4.32
CA PRO A 94 -14.00 -12.41 3.79
C PRO A 94 -13.76 -13.08 2.43
N VAL A 95 -12.89 -12.46 1.62
CA VAL A 95 -12.45 -13.00 0.33
C VAL A 95 -11.19 -13.84 0.48
N ASN A 96 -10.88 -14.62 -0.56
CA ASN A 96 -9.70 -15.46 -0.57
C ASN A 96 -8.44 -14.68 -0.98
N GLY A 97 -7.25 -15.20 -0.66
CA GLY A 97 -5.97 -14.53 -0.92
C GLY A 97 -5.51 -14.50 -2.38
N LYS A 98 -6.22 -15.16 -3.29
CA LYS A 98 -5.87 -15.29 -4.71
C LYS A 98 -6.99 -14.79 -5.60
N PHE A 99 -6.61 -14.16 -6.71
CA PHE A 99 -7.55 -13.67 -7.73
C PHE A 99 -8.66 -12.71 -7.24
N SER A 100 -8.66 -12.35 -5.96
CA SER A 100 -9.65 -11.48 -5.36
C SER A 100 -9.19 -10.05 -5.48
N LYS A 101 -10.11 -9.19 -5.94
CA LYS A 101 -9.84 -7.77 -6.19
C LYS A 101 -11.05 -6.91 -5.89
N LEU A 102 -10.79 -5.65 -5.57
CA LEU A 102 -11.79 -4.58 -5.54
C LEU A 102 -11.70 -3.83 -6.85
N LEU A 103 -12.77 -3.76 -7.64
CA LEU A 103 -12.83 -3.06 -8.92
C LEU A 103 -13.70 -1.80 -8.78
N VAL A 104 -13.23 -0.69 -9.34
CA VAL A 104 -14.07 0.50 -9.50
C VAL A 104 -14.73 0.46 -10.87
N GLU A 105 -16.04 0.29 -10.90
CA GLU A 105 -16.82 0.24 -12.13
C GLU A 105 -17.96 1.27 -12.13
N ASN A 106 -18.49 1.58 -13.31
CA ASN A 106 -19.65 2.47 -13.41
C ASN A 106 -20.89 1.73 -12.92
N TRP A 107 -21.76 2.45 -12.23
CA TRP A 107 -23.05 1.92 -11.83
C TRP A 107 -23.86 1.51 -13.07
N GLN A 108 -24.26 0.24 -13.14
CA GLN A 108 -25.18 -0.27 -14.15
C GLN A 108 -26.50 -0.67 -13.50
N PRO A 109 -27.62 0.01 -13.81
CA PRO A 109 -28.93 -0.36 -13.28
C PRO A 109 -29.31 -1.78 -13.70
N GLY A 110 -29.66 -2.63 -12.73
CA GLY A 110 -30.06 -4.04 -12.98
C GLY A 110 -29.00 -5.08 -12.63
N LEU A 111 -27.78 -4.64 -12.31
CA LEU A 111 -26.83 -5.42 -11.53
C LEU A 111 -26.90 -4.82 -10.12
N GLU A 112 -27.43 -5.55 -9.15
CA GLU A 112 -27.39 -5.07 -7.76
C GLU A 112 -25.93 -4.78 -7.41
N GLY A 113 -25.68 -3.57 -6.91
CA GLY A 113 -24.35 -3.02 -6.63
C GLY A 113 -23.64 -3.82 -5.55
N CYS A 114 -23.11 -4.97 -5.93
CA CYS A 114 -22.09 -5.65 -5.17
C CYS A 114 -20.79 -4.90 -5.44
N VAL A 115 -20.05 -4.58 -4.38
CA VAL A 115 -18.58 -4.66 -4.50
C VAL A 115 -18.33 -6.08 -5.01
N SER A 116 -18.12 -6.19 -6.32
CA SER A 116 -17.99 -7.45 -7.03
C SER A 116 -16.63 -8.01 -6.65
N THR A 117 -16.59 -8.71 -5.52
CA THR A 117 -15.52 -9.65 -5.22
C THR A 117 -15.64 -10.72 -6.29
N GLY A 118 -14.91 -10.56 -7.39
CA GLY A 118 -14.90 -11.51 -8.49
C GLY A 118 -14.35 -12.83 -8.00
N SER A 119 -15.20 -13.67 -7.39
CA SER A 119 -14.93 -15.08 -7.24
C SER A 119 -15.06 -15.67 -8.63
N ASN A 120 -13.92 -15.95 -9.26
CA ASN A 120 -13.86 -16.85 -10.40
C ASN A 120 -14.41 -18.21 -9.91
N MET A 121 -15.71 -18.45 -10.11
CA MET A 121 -16.27 -19.78 -10.03
C MET A 121 -15.81 -20.51 -11.28
N ASP A 122 -14.68 -21.20 -11.16
CA ASP A 122 -14.32 -22.25 -12.11
C ASP A 122 -15.47 -23.27 -12.08
N HIS A 123 -16.30 -23.23 -13.12
CA HIS A 123 -17.13 -24.35 -13.51
C HIS A 123 -16.20 -25.54 -13.77
N LYS A 124 -16.06 -26.43 -12.80
CA LYS A 124 -15.60 -27.80 -13.04
C LYS A 124 -16.83 -28.66 -13.35
N HIS A 125 -16.74 -29.32 -14.51
CA HIS A 125 -17.62 -30.34 -15.06
C HIS A 125 -18.15 -31.35 -14.05
#